data_AF-A0A2E9J2R9-F1
#
_entry.id   AF-A0A2E9J2R9-F1
#
_cell.length_a   1.000
_cell.length_b   1.000
_cell.length_c   1.000
_cell.angle_alpha   90.00
_cell.angle_beta   90.00
_cell.angle_gamma   90.00
#
_symmetry.space_group_name_H-M   'P 1'
#
loop_
_entity.id
_entity.type
_entity.pdbx_description
1 polymer ?
#
loop_
_entity_poly.entity_id
_entity_poly.type
_entity_poly.pdbx_seq_one_letter_code
_entity_poly.pdbx_strand_id
1 'polypeptide(L)'
;MEIPRLPFQASGEENGFTNTLVTVYVVELALRMSPMPISVQRKESADADSVYQQVRQALEQGQPRLLELTCEKVEGKRLSVLTSDVLAVQTYEKTAASGGSKRPGFSLEN
;
A
#
# COMPACT_ATOMS: atom_id res chain seq x y z
N MET A 1 32.42 33.59 -14.92
CA MET A 1 31.49 34.47 -14.17
C MET A 1 30.16 34.39 -14.88
N GLU A 2 29.27 33.56 -14.33
CA GLU A 2 28.02 33.17 -14.95
C GLU A 2 26.93 34.23 -14.66
N ILE A 3 26.20 34.59 -15.71
CA ILE A 3 25.08 35.54 -15.66
C ILE A 3 23.86 34.79 -15.10
N PRO A 4 23.22 35.26 -14.02
CA PRO A 4 22.05 34.57 -13.46
C PRO A 4 20.87 34.70 -14.44
N ARG A 5 20.37 33.56 -14.93
CA ARG A 5 19.08 33.49 -15.65
C ARG A 5 17.96 33.54 -14.63
N LEU A 6 17.20 34.64 -14.62
CA LEU A 6 15.89 34.71 -13.96
C LEU A 6 14.95 33.66 -14.60
N PRO A 7 14.21 32.87 -13.82
CA PRO A 7 13.18 32.02 -14.41
C PRO A 7 12.01 32.86 -14.91
N PHE A 8 11.67 32.59 -16.16
CA PHE A 8 10.54 33.05 -16.94
C PHE A 8 9.20 32.78 -16.22
N GLN A 9 8.40 33.84 -16.02
CA GLN A 9 7.06 33.74 -15.46
C GLN A 9 6.07 33.39 -16.59
N ALA A 10 5.68 32.12 -16.68
CA ALA A 10 4.62 31.66 -17.57
C ALA A 10 3.29 31.63 -16.79
N SER A 11 2.45 32.64 -17.03
CA SER A 11 1.03 32.59 -16.72
C SER A 11 0.35 31.60 -17.68
N GLY A 12 -0.02 30.43 -17.14
CA GLY A 12 -0.87 29.45 -17.81
C GLY A 12 -1.99 29.05 -16.85
N GLU A 13 -3.17 29.59 -17.07
CA GLU A 13 -4.41 29.01 -16.56
C GLU A 13 -4.64 27.69 -17.28
N GLU A 14 -4.22 26.58 -16.66
CA GLU A 14 -4.64 25.24 -17.07
C GLU A 14 -5.56 24.67 -15.98
N ASN A 15 -6.83 24.46 -16.35
CA ASN A 15 -7.84 23.77 -15.55
C ASN A 15 -7.36 22.34 -15.23
N GLY A 16 -6.60 22.19 -14.15
CA GLY A 16 -6.01 20.92 -13.74
C GLY A 16 -6.93 20.13 -12.81
N PHE A 17 -7.53 19.07 -13.34
CA PHE A 17 -8.03 17.95 -12.52
C PHE A 17 -6.92 17.55 -11.55
N THR A 18 -7.06 17.82 -10.25
CA THR A 18 -6.08 17.41 -9.24
C THR A 18 -6.16 15.89 -9.08
N ASN A 19 -5.41 15.17 -9.92
CA ASN A 19 -5.17 13.74 -9.77
C ASN A 19 -4.40 13.56 -8.46
N THR A 20 -5.14 13.35 -7.37
CA THR A 20 -4.58 13.28 -6.03
C THR A 20 -3.85 11.93 -5.95
N LEU A 21 -2.52 11.96 -6.00
CA LEU A 21 -1.72 10.79 -5.70
C LEU A 21 -1.94 10.48 -4.21
N VAL A 22 -2.66 9.39 -3.94
CA VAL A 22 -2.86 8.92 -2.57
C VAL A 22 -1.80 7.87 -2.31
N THR A 23 -0.86 8.18 -1.43
CA THR A 23 0.07 7.18 -0.89
C THR A 23 -0.70 6.21 0.00
N VAL A 24 -0.56 4.91 -0.26
CA VAL A 24 -1.14 3.83 0.53
C VAL A 24 -0.03 2.89 0.95
N TYR A 25 0.01 2.52 2.23
CA TYR A 25 0.96 1.55 2.74
C TYR A 25 0.31 0.17 2.78
N VAL A 26 1.02 -0.83 2.28
CA VAL A 26 0.51 -2.20 2.16
C VAL A 26 1.38 -3.13 2.98
N VAL A 27 0.77 -3.86 3.91
CA VAL A 27 1.39 -4.96 4.65
C VAL A 27 0.84 -6.27 4.11
N GLU A 28 1.71 -7.14 3.62
CA GLU A 28 1.32 -8.43 3.06
C GLU A 28 1.81 -9.59 3.92
N LEU A 29 0.92 -10.56 4.13
CA LEU A 29 1.19 -11.79 4.85
C LEU A 29 1.18 -12.95 3.86
N ALA A 30 2.31 -13.63 3.72
CA ALA A 30 2.42 -14.87 2.95
C ALA A 30 2.03 -16.05 3.84
N LEU A 31 1.09 -16.87 3.39
CA LEU A 31 0.57 -18.02 4.16
C LEU A 31 0.99 -19.34 3.54
N ARG A 32 1.23 -20.36 4.37
CA ARG A 32 1.71 -21.68 3.97
C ARG A 32 0.83 -22.40 2.94
N MET A 33 -0.48 -22.18 3.00
CA MET A 33 -1.49 -22.86 2.17
C MET A 33 -2.24 -21.90 1.24
N SER A 34 -1.78 -20.65 1.10
CA SER A 34 -2.43 -19.66 0.23
C SER A 34 -1.51 -19.25 -0.91
N PRO A 35 -1.94 -19.40 -2.18
CA PRO A 35 -1.17 -18.95 -3.33
C PRO A 35 -1.16 -17.43 -3.47
N MET A 36 -2.08 -16.72 -2.82
CA MET A 36 -2.10 -15.25 -2.75
C MET A 36 -1.86 -14.76 -1.33
N PRO A 37 -1.02 -13.72 -1.15
CA PRO A 37 -0.83 -13.11 0.16
C PRO A 37 -2.08 -12.35 0.61
N ILE A 38 -2.24 -12.21 1.92
CA ILE A 38 -3.28 -11.35 2.49
C ILE A 38 -2.70 -9.95 2.67
N SER A 39 -3.29 -8.96 2.01
CA SER A 39 -2.85 -7.56 2.10
C SER A 39 -3.73 -6.75 3.06
N VAL A 40 -3.08 -6.08 4.00
CA VAL A 40 -3.65 -5.05 4.89
C VAL A 40 -3.19 -3.69 4.39
N GLN A 41 -4.11 -2.75 4.21
CA GLN A 41 -3.80 -1.41 3.69
C GLN A 41 -4.04 -0.36 4.76
N ARG A 42 -3.04 0.51 4.94
CA ARG A 42 -3.01 1.64 5.88
C ARG A 42 -2.83 2.95 5.14
N LYS A 43 -3.41 4.01 5.69
CA LYS A 43 -3.21 5.37 5.17
C LYS A 43 -1.87 5.95 5.64
N GLU A 44 -1.48 5.65 6.87
CA GLU A 44 -0.25 6.19 7.48
C GLU A 44 0.87 5.14 7.52
N SER A 45 2.12 5.59 7.32
CA SER A 45 3.30 4.71 7.39
C SER A 45 3.46 4.13 8.79
N ALA A 46 3.25 4.96 9.83
CA ALA A 46 3.42 4.55 11.22
C ALA A 46 2.46 3.41 11.59
N ASP A 47 1.22 3.45 11.11
CA ASP A 47 0.26 2.37 11.33
C ASP A 47 0.66 1.08 10.59
N ALA A 48 1.22 1.20 9.38
CA ALA A 48 1.73 0.05 8.64
C ALA A 48 2.94 -0.60 9.34
N ASP A 49 3.88 0.22 9.81
CA ASP A 49 5.04 -0.24 10.57
C ASP A 49 4.63 -0.90 11.89
N SER A 50 3.63 -0.33 12.58
CA SER A 50 3.06 -0.92 13.80
C SER A 50 2.51 -2.33 13.55
N VAL A 51 1.72 -2.51 12.47
CA VAL A 51 1.21 -3.83 12.07
C VAL A 51 2.35 -4.77 11.70
N TYR A 52 3.35 -4.30 10.93
CA TYR A 52 4.50 -5.10 10.54
C TYR A 52 5.27 -5.61 11.76
N GLN A 53 5.58 -4.73 12.72
CA GLN A 53 6.27 -5.10 13.96
C GLN A 53 5.44 -6.06 14.81
N GLN A 54 4.13 -5.85 14.91
CA GLN A 54 3.23 -6.74 15.64
C GLN A 54 3.26 -8.17 15.07
N VAL A 55 3.17 -8.32 13.75
CA VAL A 55 3.23 -9.62 13.07
C VAL A 55 4.62 -10.23 13.23
N ARG A 56 5.69 -9.45 13.03
CA ARG A 56 7.07 -9.93 13.18
C ARG A 56 7.33 -10.44 14.59
N GLN A 57 6.95 -9.69 15.62
CA GLN A 57 7.10 -10.12 17.01
C GLN A 57 6.30 -11.41 17.29
N ALA A 58 5.14 -11.57 16.66
CA ALA A 58 4.36 -12.80 16.76
C ALA A 58 5.04 -14.02 16.17
N LEU A 59 5.76 -13.83 15.06
CA LEU A 59 6.56 -14.87 14.43
C LEU A 59 7.80 -15.20 15.27
N GLU A 60 8.49 -14.19 15.79
CA GLU A 60 9.70 -14.36 16.61
C GLU A 60 9.43 -15.09 17.94
N GLN A 61 8.24 -14.95 18.51
CA GLN A 61 7.84 -15.69 19.72
C GLN A 61 7.74 -17.21 19.50
N GLY A 62 7.58 -17.67 18.26
CA GLY A 62 7.51 -19.09 17.91
C GLY A 62 6.28 -19.84 18.47
N GLN A 63 5.38 -19.15 19.16
CA GLN A 63 4.16 -19.74 19.71
C GLN A 63 2.96 -19.46 18.77
N PRO A 64 2.20 -20.50 18.37
CA PRO A 64 0.98 -20.31 17.62
C PRO A 64 -0.02 -19.46 18.41
N ARG A 65 -0.44 -18.33 17.83
CA ARG A 65 -1.46 -17.45 18.38
C ARG A 65 -2.33 -16.88 17.27
N LEU A 66 -3.57 -16.55 17.62
CA LEU A 66 -4.47 -15.87 16.71
C LEU A 66 -4.14 -14.37 16.70
N LEU A 67 -3.96 -13.80 15.51
CA LEU A 67 -3.67 -12.39 15.33
C LEU A 67 -4.80 -11.75 14.55
N GLU A 68 -5.44 -10.74 15.12
CA GLU A 68 -6.51 -9.97 14.48
C GLU A 68 -5.93 -8.67 13.90
N LEU A 69 -6.17 -8.44 12.61
CA LEU A 69 -5.77 -7.25 11.89
C LEU A 69 -7.02 -6.56 11.30
N THR A 70 -6.96 -5.24 11.21
CA THR A 70 -8.02 -4.41 10.63
C THR A 70 -7.54 -3.80 9.31
N CYS A 71 -8.43 -3.60 8.35
CA CYS A 71 -8.11 -2.86 7.12
C CYS A 71 -8.83 -1.50 7.13
N GLU A 72 -8.10 -0.40 6.91
CA GLU A 72 -8.71 0.94 6.85
C GLU A 72 -9.40 1.23 5.52
N LYS A 73 -8.94 0.60 4.44
CA LYS A 73 -9.49 0.83 3.10
C LYS A 73 -10.90 0.25 2.93
N VAL A 74 -11.24 -0.77 3.73
CA VAL A 74 -12.54 -1.45 3.66
C VAL A 74 -13.14 -1.37 5.06
N GLU A 75 -14.04 -0.40 5.27
CA GLU A 75 -14.76 -0.26 6.53
C GLU A 75 -15.39 -1.59 6.94
N GLY A 76 -15.19 -1.96 8.21
CA GLY A 76 -15.71 -3.20 8.78
C GLY A 76 -14.92 -4.47 8.43
N LYS A 77 -13.86 -4.41 7.60
CA LYS A 77 -13.06 -5.60 7.29
C LYS A 77 -12.05 -5.88 8.42
N ARG A 78 -12.35 -6.94 9.17
CA ARG A 78 -11.43 -7.60 10.09
C ARG A 78 -10.93 -8.90 9.49
N LEU A 79 -9.68 -9.23 9.75
CA LEU A 79 -9.10 -10.51 9.39
C LEU A 79 -8.41 -11.10 10.62
N SER A 80 -8.54 -12.40 10.79
CA SER A 80 -7.84 -13.15 11.82
C SER A 80 -6.97 -14.20 11.14
N VAL A 81 -5.71 -14.29 11.57
CA VAL A 81 -4.74 -15.23 11.01
C VAL A 81 -4.04 -15.96 12.13
N LEU A 82 -3.79 -17.26 11.94
CA LEU A 82 -2.99 -18.04 12.87
C LEU A 82 -1.51 -17.82 12.55
N THR A 83 -0.71 -17.43 13.54
CA THR A 83 0.71 -17.11 13.31
C THR A 83 1.53 -18.31 12.85
N SER A 84 1.11 -19.54 13.17
CA SER A 84 1.76 -20.76 12.67
C SER A 84 1.61 -20.97 11.17
N ASP A 85 0.65 -20.30 10.53
CA ASP A 85 0.42 -20.38 9.08
C ASP A 85 1.07 -19.23 8.31
N VAL A 86 1.56 -18.21 9.02
CA VAL A 86 2.24 -17.05 8.43
C VAL A 86 3.72 -17.41 8.22
N LEU A 87 4.15 -17.40 6.95
CA LEU A 87 5.52 -17.69 6.56
C LEU A 87 6.40 -16.44 6.50
N ALA A 88 5.81 -15.33 6.08
CA ALA A 88 6.51 -14.06 5.96
C ALA A 88 5.53 -12.89 6.08
N VAL A 89 6.08 -11.75 6.50
CA VAL A 89 5.42 -10.46 6.47
C VAL A 89 6.31 -9.49 5.69
N GLN A 90 5.71 -8.68 4.83
CA GLN A 90 6.39 -7.63 4.08
C GLN A 90 5.57 -6.34 4.12
N THR A 91 6.22 -5.18 4.02
CA THR A 91 5.55 -3.87 3.94
C THR A 91 6.15 -3.06 2.80
N TYR A 92 5.31 -2.33 2.07
CA TYR A 92 5.74 -1.43 1.00
C TYR A 92 4.78 -0.27 0.79
N GLU A 93 5.29 0.81 0.21
CA GLU A 93 4.50 1.95 -0.22
C GLU A 93 3.95 1.73 -1.62
N LYS A 94 2.65 2.00 -1.80
CA LYS A 94 1.96 1.99 -3.09
C LYS A 94 1.37 3.36 -3.34
N THR A 95 1.95 4.12 -4.26
CA THR A 95 1.35 5.35 -4.75
C THR A 95 0.17 4.99 -5.66
N ALA A 96 -1.06 5.24 -5.21
CA ALA A 96 -2.25 5.05 -5.99
C ALA A 96 -2.64 6.36 -6.68
N ALA A 97 -2.53 6.41 -8.01
CA ALA A 97 -3.20 7.45 -8.78
C ALA A 97 -4.70 7.22 -8.69
N SER A 98 -5.42 8.18 -8.11
CA SER A 98 -6.89 8.17 -8.07
C SER A 98 -7.44 8.57 -9.45
N GLY A 99 -7.30 7.67 -10.43
CA GLY A 99 -7.83 7.89 -11.78
C GLY A 99 -6.98 7.22 -12.85
N GLY A 100 -7.48 6.11 -13.38
CA GLY A 100 -6.85 5.44 -14.51
C GLY A 100 -7.63 4.21 -14.92
N SER A 101 -8.64 4.41 -15.77
CA SER A 101 -9.50 3.41 -16.41
C SER A 101 -8.73 2.47 -17.37
N LYS A 102 -7.51 2.03 -17.02
CA LYS A 102 -6.78 1.04 -17.81
C LYS A 102 -7.37 -0.34 -17.51
N ARG A 103 -8.47 -0.62 -18.20
CA ARG A 103 -9.07 -1.94 -18.36
C ARG A 103 -7.92 -2.92 -18.68
N PRO A 104 -7.69 -3.97 -17.86
CA PRO A 104 -6.68 -4.95 -18.20
C PRO A 104 -7.13 -5.68 -19.46
N GLY A 105 -6.46 -5.40 -20.58
CA GLY A 105 -6.74 -5.97 -21.90
C GLY A 105 -5.82 -5.32 -22.93
N PHE A 106 -5.35 -6.10 -23.90
CA PHE A 106 -4.64 -5.57 -25.06
C PHE A 106 -5.63 -4.72 -25.85
N SER A 107 -5.48 -3.40 -25.85
CA SER A 107 -6.22 -2.54 -26.77
C SER A 107 -5.72 -2.84 -28.18
N LEU A 108 -6.56 -3.52 -28.97
CA LEU A 108 -6.44 -3.57 -30.42
C LEU A 108 -6.87 -2.19 -30.92
N GLU A 109 -5.90 -1.33 -31.19
CA GLU A 109 -6.12 -0.11 -31.96
C GLU A 109 -6.33 -0.56 -33.42
N ASN A 110 -7.51 -0.29 -33.98
CA ASN A 110 -7.81 -0.51 -35.39
C ASN A 110 -8.01 0.84 -36.08
#